data_AF-A0A5Q2VGK9-F1
#
_entry.id   AF-A0A5Q2VGK9-F1
#
_cell.length_a   1.000
_cell.length_b   1.000
_cell.length_c   1.000
_cell.angle_alpha   90.00
_cell.angle_beta   90.00
_cell.angle_gamma   90.00
#
_symmetry.space_group_name_H-M   'P 1'
#
loop_
_entity.id
_entity.type
_entity.pdbx_description
1 polymer ?
#
loop_
_entity_poly.entity_id
_entity_poly.type
_entity_poly.pdbx_seq_one_letter_code
_entity_poly.pdbx_strand_id
1 'polypeptide(L)'
;MSLESNLELNNQLVAQNNDLLTQLLAAMVGSKTFTADTPHQPKAESTAGKPPRKGPFFWKSLDGLQLGEVSDLAGLEAITEANAGVEINRVEFLQRKEEAEKSKAKTPTLEDQPLPVAVALAALYGADARNPAAAQLSAALAITETATGKERSEQIDALTMALTGVDLAAKLHGAGVFDLALQMLEHWDALPGITERRDYATLLLNTPVAKRADVKPAKPKTTKQKDVAEDPKALFAKAEQLILSLAKGGYRSEAVQILADHSAKKLGEVASEDLPSVIAAAEKALEG
;
A
#
# COMPACT_ATOMS: atom_id res chain seq x y z
N MET A 1 0.28 27.45 -33.30
CA MET A 1 0.79 26.58 -34.39
C MET A 1 -0.20 25.44 -34.58
N SER A 2 -0.55 25.10 -35.82
CA SER A 2 -1.44 23.95 -36.10
C SER A 2 -0.70 22.63 -35.86
N LEU A 3 -1.44 21.54 -35.68
CA LEU A 3 -0.86 20.19 -35.54
C LEU A 3 0.01 19.82 -36.75
N GLU A 4 -0.41 20.22 -37.94
CA GLU A 4 0.30 19.99 -39.21
C GLU A 4 1.66 20.69 -39.22
N SER A 5 1.74 21.93 -38.74
CA SER A 5 3.00 22.68 -38.64
C SER A 5 4.00 22.04 -37.67
N ASN A 6 3.53 21.44 -36.56
CA ASN A 6 4.40 20.71 -35.64
C ASN A 6 4.88 19.38 -36.23
N LEU A 7 4.00 18.67 -36.95
CA LEU A 7 4.35 17.42 -37.61
C LEU A 7 5.42 17.65 -38.70
N GLU A 8 5.27 18.73 -39.46
CA GLU A 8 6.22 19.11 -40.50
C GLU A 8 7.58 19.53 -39.95
N LEU A 9 7.60 20.30 -38.85
CA LEU A 9 8.84 20.65 -38.16
C LEU A 9 9.56 19.41 -37.61
N ASN A 10 8.81 18.45 -37.06
CA ASN A 10 9.40 17.23 -36.51
C ASN A 10 10.02 16.36 -37.61
N ASN A 11 9.33 16.23 -38.75
CA ASN A 11 9.87 15.52 -39.91
C ASN A 11 11.14 16.18 -40.46
N GLN A 12 11.20 17.51 -40.50
CA GLN A 12 12.41 18.26 -40.89
C GLN A 12 13.56 18.02 -39.90
N LEU A 13 13.29 18.01 -38.60
CA LEU A 13 14.31 17.78 -37.57
C LEU A 13 14.87 16.36 -37.65
N VAL A 14 14.02 15.37 -37.88
CA VAL A 14 14.43 13.98 -38.07
C VAL A 14 15.31 13.84 -39.31
N ALA A 15 14.96 14.49 -40.42
CA ALA A 15 15.78 14.49 -41.63
C ALA A 15 17.17 15.09 -41.37
N GLN A 16 17.24 16.26 -40.72
CA GLN A 16 18.50 16.91 -40.37
C GLN A 16 19.38 16.04 -39.46
N ASN A 17 18.78 15.37 -38.47
CA ASN A 17 19.52 14.48 -37.58
C ASN A 17 20.10 13.28 -38.32
N ASN A 18 19.35 12.70 -39.26
CA ASN A 18 19.83 11.58 -40.08
C ASN A 18 20.98 12.02 -41.00
N ASP A 19 20.94 13.23 -41.55
CA ASP A 19 22.03 13.78 -42.35
C ASP A 19 23.29 14.00 -41.52
N LEU A 20 23.16 14.55 -40.30
CA LEU A 20 24.29 14.75 -39.38
C LEU A 20 24.92 13.42 -38.96
N LEU A 21 24.10 12.42 -38.65
CA LEU A 21 24.56 11.06 -38.35
C LEU A 21 25.31 10.45 -39.54
N THR A 22 24.82 10.65 -40.75
CA THR A 22 25.47 10.18 -41.98
C THR A 22 26.81 10.88 -42.20
N GLN A 23 26.88 12.20 -41.97
CA GLN A 23 28.14 12.96 -42.04
C GLN A 23 29.15 12.50 -40.98
N LEU A 24 28.70 12.22 -39.75
CA LEU A 24 29.54 11.71 -38.68
C LEU A 24 30.07 10.31 -39.00
N LEU A 25 29.20 9.41 -39.49
CA LEU A 25 29.60 8.08 -39.93
C LEU A 25 30.61 8.15 -41.10
N ALA A 26 30.38 9.02 -42.08
CA ALA A 26 31.32 9.24 -43.17
C ALA A 26 32.67 9.79 -42.67
N ALA A 27 32.66 10.70 -41.69
CA ALA A 27 33.87 11.24 -41.08
C ALA A 27 34.65 10.18 -40.28
N MET A 28 33.95 9.27 -39.59
CA MET A 28 34.57 8.17 -38.84
C MET A 28 35.10 7.05 -39.74
N VAL A 29 34.39 6.71 -40.83
CA VAL A 29 34.81 5.68 -41.79
C VAL A 29 35.97 6.16 -42.67
N GLY A 30 36.01 7.47 -42.94
CA GLY A 30 37.05 8.12 -43.74
C GLY A 30 38.43 8.22 -43.09
N SER A 31 38.83 7.32 -42.17
CA SER A 31 40.20 7.10 -41.67
C SER A 31 41.04 8.37 -41.40
N LYS A 32 40.40 9.49 -41.09
CA LYS A 32 41.07 10.68 -40.58
C LYS A 32 40.98 10.57 -39.08
N THR A 33 41.99 9.93 -38.49
CA THR A 33 42.36 10.25 -37.12
C THR A 33 42.34 11.77 -36.99
N PHE A 34 41.53 12.30 -36.07
CA PHE A 34 41.58 13.71 -35.67
C PHE A 34 43.00 14.01 -35.18
N THR A 35 43.86 14.35 -36.12
CA THR A 35 45.22 14.82 -35.88
C THR A 35 45.12 16.32 -36.01
N ALA A 36 45.48 17.03 -34.94
CA ALA A 36 45.61 18.46 -35.00
C ALA A 36 46.62 18.80 -36.12
N ASP A 37 46.24 19.68 -37.05
CA ASP A 37 47.07 20.10 -38.20
C ASP A 37 48.32 20.90 -37.78
N THR A 38 48.58 21.00 -36.48
CA THR A 38 49.79 21.60 -35.94
C THR A 38 50.80 20.47 -35.71
N PRO A 39 51.95 20.44 -36.40
CA PRO A 39 52.99 19.48 -36.05
C PRO A 39 53.29 19.63 -34.56
N HIS A 40 53.25 18.51 -33.83
CA HIS A 40 53.65 18.48 -32.44
C HIS A 40 55.09 19.00 -32.40
N GLN A 41 55.29 20.25 -32.01
CA GLN A 41 56.61 20.66 -31.55
C GLN A 41 56.88 19.77 -30.33
N PRO A 42 57.88 18.88 -30.35
CA PRO A 42 58.34 18.28 -29.10
C PRO A 42 58.79 19.48 -28.28
N LYS A 43 57.99 19.81 -27.28
CA LYS A 43 58.41 20.75 -26.25
C LYS A 43 59.66 20.10 -25.69
N ALA A 44 60.81 20.72 -25.92
CA ALA A 44 62.08 20.27 -25.36
C ALA A 44 61.82 19.81 -23.94
N GLU A 45 62.26 18.60 -23.60
CA GLU A 45 62.18 18.05 -22.26
C GLU A 45 62.82 19.07 -21.32
N SER A 46 62.00 19.96 -20.79
CA SER A 46 62.37 20.81 -19.69
C SER A 46 62.21 19.91 -18.48
N THR A 47 63.33 19.36 -18.05
CA THR A 47 63.57 18.84 -16.69
C THR A 47 63.43 19.95 -15.65
N ALA A 48 62.31 20.68 -15.70
CA ALA A 48 61.87 21.61 -14.68
C ALA A 48 60.45 21.15 -14.32
N GLY A 49 60.34 20.49 -13.17
CA GLY A 49 59.11 19.87 -12.70
C GLY A 49 57.92 20.81 -12.88
N LYS A 50 56.90 20.35 -13.62
CA LYS A 50 55.58 20.97 -13.53
C LYS A 50 55.22 21.00 -12.05
N PRO A 51 54.80 22.15 -11.50
CA PRO A 51 54.37 22.19 -10.12
C PRO A 51 53.29 21.12 -9.94
N PRO A 52 53.33 20.35 -8.84
CA PRO A 52 52.37 19.29 -8.59
C PRO A 52 50.96 19.85 -8.73
N ARG A 53 50.03 19.06 -9.31
CA ARG A 53 48.63 19.48 -9.42
C ARG A 53 48.19 19.90 -8.01
N LYS A 54 47.60 21.10 -7.91
CA LYS A 54 47.13 21.64 -6.64
C LYS A 54 45.66 21.24 -6.46
N GLY A 55 45.35 20.67 -5.30
CA GLY A 55 44.02 20.19 -4.95
C GLY A 55 43.02 21.33 -4.72
N PRO A 56 41.76 20.99 -4.40
CA PRO A 56 41.30 19.68 -3.96
C PRO A 56 41.08 18.66 -5.09
N PHE A 57 41.32 17.38 -4.79
CA PHE A 57 40.99 16.24 -5.65
C PHE A 57 39.83 15.46 -5.07
N PHE A 58 38.98 14.95 -5.95
CA PHE A 58 37.78 14.20 -5.58
C PHE A 58 37.95 12.76 -6.01
N TRP A 59 37.45 11.83 -5.21
CA TRP A 59 37.55 10.40 -5.51
C TRP A 59 36.25 9.69 -5.14
N LYS A 60 36.04 8.54 -5.78
CA LYS A 60 35.02 7.57 -5.39
C LYS A 60 35.67 6.24 -5.08
N SER A 61 35.11 5.51 -4.13
CA SER A 61 35.51 4.12 -3.89
C SER A 61 35.18 3.24 -5.10
N LEU A 62 35.87 2.11 -5.23
CA LEU A 62 35.67 1.15 -6.32
C LEU A 62 34.24 0.56 -6.34
N ASP A 63 33.61 0.43 -5.18
CA ASP A 63 32.21 0.02 -5.02
C ASP A 63 31.22 1.15 -5.35
N GLY A 64 31.71 2.38 -5.56
CA GLY A 64 30.90 3.56 -5.87
C GLY A 64 30.08 4.10 -4.70
N LEU A 65 30.19 3.50 -3.51
CA LEU A 65 29.37 3.83 -2.34
C LEU A 65 29.95 4.98 -1.52
N GLN A 66 31.28 5.12 -1.52
CA GLN A 66 31.97 6.17 -0.78
C GLN A 66 32.50 7.25 -1.71
N LEU A 67 32.35 8.50 -1.28
CA LEU A 67 32.87 9.70 -1.93
C LEU A 67 33.78 10.42 -0.95
N GLY A 68 34.90 10.95 -1.42
CA GLY A 68 35.80 11.72 -0.59
C GLY A 68 36.53 12.82 -1.33
N GLU A 69 37.11 13.73 -0.55
CA GLU A 69 37.92 14.86 -1.00
C GLU A 69 39.27 14.78 -0.31
N VAL A 70 40.34 14.98 -1.07
CA VAL A 70 41.71 15.05 -0.56
C VAL A 70 42.34 16.37 -0.99
N SER A 71 43.05 17.00 -0.07
CA SER A 71 43.58 18.36 -0.25
C SER A 71 44.82 18.40 -1.14
N ASP A 72 45.51 17.27 -1.30
CA ASP A 72 46.78 17.14 -2.00
C ASP A 72 46.84 15.88 -2.87
N LEU A 73 47.84 15.88 -3.77
CA LEU A 73 48.01 14.81 -4.74
C LEU A 73 48.51 13.53 -4.07
N ALA A 74 49.30 13.64 -3.00
CA ALA A 74 49.77 12.51 -2.21
C ALA A 74 48.61 11.71 -1.60
N GLY A 75 47.56 12.39 -1.12
CA GLY A 75 46.35 11.72 -0.63
C GLY A 75 45.62 10.94 -1.73
N LEU A 76 45.55 11.48 -2.95
CA LEU A 76 44.90 10.81 -4.09
C LEU A 76 45.71 9.59 -4.56
N GLU A 77 47.03 9.74 -4.63
CA GLU A 77 47.94 8.64 -4.97
C GLU A 77 47.82 7.51 -3.95
N ALA A 78 47.83 7.81 -2.65
CA ALA A 78 47.66 6.80 -1.61
C ALA A 78 46.35 6.00 -1.73
N ILE A 79 45.25 6.66 -2.11
CA ILE A 79 43.95 5.98 -2.34
C ILE A 79 43.99 5.10 -3.59
N THR A 80 44.64 5.58 -4.64
CA THR A 80 44.76 4.85 -5.92
C THR A 80 45.69 3.64 -5.76
N GLU A 81 46.83 3.80 -5.07
CA GLU A 81 47.80 2.76 -4.77
C GLU A 81 47.24 1.69 -3.83
N ALA A 82 46.42 2.09 -2.84
CA ALA A 82 45.69 1.17 -1.99
C ALA A 82 44.55 0.44 -2.72
N ASN A 83 44.30 0.75 -4.00
CA ASN A 83 43.17 0.27 -4.78
C ASN A 83 41.84 0.51 -4.02
N ALA A 84 41.77 1.61 -3.28
CA ALA A 84 40.61 1.97 -2.46
C ALA A 84 39.62 2.83 -3.25
N GLY A 85 40.06 3.49 -4.33
CA GLY A 85 39.20 4.33 -5.15
C GLY A 85 39.88 4.91 -6.38
N VAL A 86 39.08 5.65 -7.15
CA VAL A 86 39.47 6.30 -8.41
C VAL A 86 39.14 7.78 -8.36
N GLU A 87 40.01 8.59 -8.96
CA GLU A 87 39.80 10.02 -9.12
C GLU A 87 38.54 10.29 -9.96
N ILE A 88 37.71 11.23 -9.50
CA ILE A 88 36.57 11.76 -10.24
C ILE A 88 36.65 13.28 -10.34
N ASN A 89 35.95 13.85 -11.31
CA ASN A 89 35.89 15.29 -11.42
C ASN A 89 34.93 15.90 -10.38
N ARG A 90 35.04 17.22 -10.16
CA ARG A 90 34.20 17.95 -9.20
C ARG A 90 32.70 17.87 -9.52
N VAL A 91 32.33 17.83 -10.79
CA VAL A 91 30.92 17.80 -11.24
C VAL A 91 30.29 16.46 -10.88
N GLU A 92 30.98 15.36 -11.16
CA GLU A 92 30.60 13.99 -10.83
C GLU A 92 30.53 13.79 -9.30
N PHE A 93 31.47 14.37 -8.55
CA PHE A 93 31.43 14.36 -7.09
C PHE A 93 30.19 15.08 -6.55
N LEU A 94 29.91 16.30 -7.03
CA LEU A 94 28.73 17.07 -6.61
C LEU A 94 27.43 16.36 -7.00
N GLN A 95 27.34 15.82 -8.21
CA GLN A 95 26.15 15.11 -8.66
C GLN A 95 25.89 13.86 -7.82
N ARG A 96 26.91 13.04 -7.53
CA ARG A 96 26.72 11.87 -6.67
C ARG A 96 26.45 12.22 -5.23
N LYS A 97 27.03 13.32 -4.74
CA LYS A 97 26.70 13.86 -3.42
C LYS A 97 25.24 14.31 -3.39
N GLU A 98 24.76 15.01 -4.41
CA GLU A 98 23.36 15.38 -4.54
C GLU A 98 22.45 14.16 -4.66
N GLU A 99 22.80 13.13 -5.44
CA GLU A 99 22.06 11.86 -5.53
C GLU A 99 22.02 11.11 -4.19
N ALA A 100 23.13 11.09 -3.44
CA ALA A 100 23.21 10.54 -2.10
C ALA A 100 22.37 11.33 -1.09
N GLU A 101 22.33 12.66 -1.20
CA GLU A 101 21.47 13.52 -0.39
C GLU A 101 19.99 13.38 -0.81
N LYS A 102 19.69 13.25 -2.11
CA LYS A 102 18.33 13.03 -2.63
C LYS A 102 17.76 11.68 -2.20
N SER A 103 18.61 10.64 -2.17
CA SER A 103 18.25 9.33 -1.65
C SER A 103 18.13 9.30 -0.12
N LYS A 104 18.88 10.14 0.61
CA LYS A 104 18.65 10.38 2.04
C LYS A 104 17.41 11.25 2.33
N ALA A 105 16.99 12.10 1.40
CA ALA A 105 15.93 13.09 1.60
C ALA A 105 14.50 12.54 1.55
N LYS A 106 14.30 11.25 1.25
CA LYS A 106 12.98 10.62 1.35
C LYS A 106 13.00 9.51 2.38
N THR A 107 13.28 9.86 3.63
CA THR A 107 12.81 9.02 4.74
C THR A 107 11.30 8.84 4.54
N PRO A 108 10.82 7.62 4.25
CA PRO A 108 9.40 7.39 4.02
C PRO A 108 8.64 7.91 5.23
N THR A 109 7.84 8.95 5.06
CA THR A 109 7.03 9.51 6.14
C THR A 109 5.70 8.79 6.17
N LEU A 110 4.97 8.91 7.28
CA LEU A 110 3.62 8.37 7.41
C LEU A 110 2.71 8.85 6.26
N GLU A 111 2.89 10.09 5.79
CA GLU A 111 2.09 10.70 4.71
C GLU A 111 2.23 9.98 3.37
N ASP A 112 3.39 9.36 3.13
CA ASP A 112 3.69 8.65 1.89
C ASP A 112 3.18 7.19 1.91
N GLN A 113 2.63 6.72 3.04
CA GLN A 113 2.28 5.31 3.21
C GLN A 113 0.88 4.96 2.67
N PRO A 114 0.73 3.80 2.02
CA PRO A 114 -0.57 3.31 1.59
C PRO A 114 -1.45 2.91 2.78
N LEU A 115 -2.76 2.84 2.55
CA LEU A 115 -3.77 2.55 3.57
C LEU A 115 -3.43 1.33 4.45
N PRO A 116 -3.03 0.15 3.91
CA PRO A 116 -2.71 -1.00 4.76
C PRO A 116 -1.54 -0.74 5.71
N VAL A 117 -0.52 0.00 5.28
CA VAL A 117 0.68 0.28 6.08
C VAL A 117 0.36 1.28 7.18
N ALA A 118 -0.43 2.33 6.88
CA ALA A 118 -0.89 3.27 7.89
C ALA A 118 -1.76 2.60 8.97
N VAL A 119 -2.63 1.66 8.57
CA VAL A 119 -3.43 0.84 9.49
C VAL A 119 -2.53 -0.08 10.33
N ALA A 120 -1.53 -0.73 9.72
CA ALA A 120 -0.60 -1.60 10.44
C ALA A 120 0.22 -0.84 11.47
N LEU A 121 0.71 0.36 11.15
CA LEU A 121 1.41 1.23 12.09
C LEU A 121 0.54 1.59 13.30
N ALA A 122 -0.73 1.95 13.07
CA ALA A 122 -1.67 2.26 14.14
C ALA A 122 -1.95 1.05 15.04
N ALA A 123 -2.15 -0.14 14.44
CA ALA A 123 -2.46 -1.36 15.19
C ALA A 123 -1.28 -1.89 16.02
N LEU A 124 -0.05 -1.78 15.50
CA LEU A 124 1.13 -2.35 16.15
C LEU A 124 1.74 -1.43 17.21
N TYR A 125 1.67 -0.11 16.98
CA TYR A 125 2.44 0.86 17.75
C TYR A 125 1.58 1.99 18.33
N GLY A 126 0.28 2.03 18.06
CA GLY A 126 -0.60 3.06 18.58
C GLY A 126 -0.16 4.47 18.17
N ALA A 127 -0.40 5.46 19.04
CA ALA A 127 -0.08 6.87 18.78
C ALA A 127 1.43 7.14 18.58
N ASP A 128 2.29 6.27 19.11
CA ASP A 128 3.75 6.43 19.03
C ASP A 128 4.27 6.32 17.58
N ALA A 129 3.53 5.66 16.69
CA ALA A 129 3.87 5.57 15.27
C ALA A 129 3.43 6.79 14.44
N ARG A 130 3.06 7.91 15.07
CA ARG A 130 2.78 9.15 14.34
C ARG A 130 4.02 9.68 13.60
N ASN A 131 5.20 9.46 14.18
CA ASN A 131 6.49 9.72 13.53
C ASN A 131 7.33 8.43 13.58
N PRO A 132 7.04 7.45 12.71
CA PRO A 132 7.55 6.10 12.88
C PRO A 132 9.04 6.05 12.56
N ALA A 133 9.80 5.32 13.39
CA ALA A 133 11.19 5.00 13.10
C ALA A 133 11.28 4.07 11.87
N ALA A 134 12.44 4.06 11.20
CA ALA A 134 12.66 3.21 10.02
C ALA A 134 12.34 1.72 10.28
N ALA A 135 12.67 1.21 11.47
CA ALA A 135 12.36 -0.16 11.86
C ALA A 135 10.84 -0.43 11.99
N GLN A 136 10.07 0.54 12.50
CA GLN A 136 8.61 0.42 12.63
C GLN A 136 7.93 0.39 11.25
N LEU A 137 8.40 1.23 10.32
CA LEU A 137 7.94 1.22 8.93
C LEU A 137 8.25 -0.11 8.23
N SER A 138 9.47 -0.61 8.35
CA SER A 138 9.84 -1.90 7.77
C SER A 138 9.01 -3.06 8.32
N ALA A 139 8.72 -3.07 9.63
CA ALA A 139 7.88 -4.08 10.25
C ALA A 139 6.42 -4.01 9.76
N ALA A 140 5.85 -2.79 9.65
CA ALA A 140 4.51 -2.58 9.14
C ALA A 140 4.39 -3.03 7.67
N LEU A 141 5.36 -2.65 6.83
CA LEU A 141 5.45 -3.09 5.44
C LEU A 141 5.52 -4.61 5.35
N ALA A 142 6.41 -5.24 6.12
CA ALA A 142 6.57 -6.70 6.12
C ALA A 142 5.24 -7.40 6.40
N ILE A 143 4.51 -6.99 7.44
CA ILE A 143 3.21 -7.59 7.78
C ILE A 143 2.19 -7.44 6.64
N THR A 144 2.13 -6.27 6.00
CA THR A 144 1.17 -6.01 4.92
C THR A 144 1.53 -6.65 3.57
N GLU A 145 2.82 -6.78 3.27
CA GLU A 145 3.34 -7.27 1.99
C GLU A 145 3.73 -8.76 2.03
N THR A 146 3.50 -9.45 3.16
CA THR A 146 3.87 -10.87 3.28
C THR A 146 3.26 -11.71 2.15
N ALA A 147 4.14 -12.41 1.41
CA ALA A 147 3.79 -13.30 0.31
C ALA A 147 3.06 -14.57 0.77
N THR A 148 3.11 -14.90 2.06
CA THR A 148 2.64 -16.18 2.61
C THR A 148 1.41 -16.08 3.49
N GLY A 149 0.91 -14.88 3.79
CA GLY A 149 -0.30 -14.64 4.59
C GLY A 149 -0.23 -15.09 6.07
N LYS A 150 0.83 -15.79 6.48
CA LYS A 150 0.96 -16.45 7.78
C LYS A 150 1.31 -15.50 8.94
N GLU A 151 1.74 -14.29 8.62
CA GLU A 151 2.10 -13.23 9.58
C GLU A 151 1.15 -12.02 9.49
N ARG A 152 0.08 -12.11 8.69
CA ARG A 152 -0.92 -11.04 8.61
C ARG A 152 -1.78 -11.05 9.85
N SER A 153 -1.97 -9.85 10.42
CA SER A 153 -2.88 -9.68 11.55
C SER A 153 -4.31 -9.61 11.03
N GLU A 154 -5.18 -10.51 11.51
CA GLU A 154 -6.61 -10.50 11.21
C GLU A 154 -7.26 -9.15 11.54
N GLN A 155 -6.79 -8.48 12.60
CA GLN A 155 -7.27 -7.14 12.97
C GLN A 155 -6.88 -6.09 11.92
N ILE A 156 -5.62 -6.10 11.44
CA ILE A 156 -5.13 -5.17 10.41
C ILE A 156 -5.87 -5.40 9.09
N ASP A 157 -6.02 -6.66 8.67
CA ASP A 157 -6.70 -7.01 7.42
C ASP A 157 -8.17 -6.63 7.48
N ALA A 158 -8.85 -6.95 8.58
CA ALA A 158 -10.27 -6.68 8.71
C ALA A 158 -10.58 -5.19 8.89
N LEU A 159 -9.69 -4.40 9.49
CA LEU A 159 -9.82 -2.94 9.50
C LEU A 159 -9.53 -2.34 8.11
N THR A 160 -8.49 -2.83 7.44
CA THR A 160 -8.13 -2.44 6.08
C THR A 160 -9.29 -2.68 5.11
N MET A 161 -9.91 -3.87 5.15
CA MET A 161 -11.09 -4.22 4.35
C MET A 161 -12.35 -3.40 4.69
N ALA A 162 -12.50 -2.99 5.95
CA ALA A 162 -13.59 -2.11 6.34
C ALA A 162 -13.39 -0.72 5.71
N LEU A 163 -12.21 -0.13 5.85
CA LEU A 163 -11.88 1.21 5.36
C LEU A 163 -11.85 1.31 3.83
N THR A 164 -11.37 0.28 3.12
CA THR A 164 -11.45 0.26 1.65
C THR A 164 -12.89 0.26 1.13
N GLY A 165 -13.84 -0.25 1.92
CA GLY A 165 -15.26 -0.24 1.59
C GLY A 165 -15.99 1.07 1.92
N VAL A 166 -15.30 2.10 2.42
CA VAL A 166 -15.88 3.42 2.72
C VAL A 166 -15.30 4.44 1.74
N ASP A 167 -16.13 5.00 0.85
CA ASP A 167 -15.69 5.88 -0.25
C ASP A 167 -14.86 7.08 0.20
N LEU A 168 -15.18 7.65 1.36
CA LEU A 168 -14.40 8.74 1.93
C LEU A 168 -13.05 8.23 2.44
N ALA A 169 -13.05 7.15 3.22
CA ALA A 169 -11.84 6.55 3.81
C ALA A 169 -10.85 6.06 2.73
N ALA A 170 -11.35 5.48 1.64
CA ALA A 170 -10.57 5.01 0.51
C ALA A 170 -9.78 6.12 -0.20
N LYS A 171 -10.14 7.40 0.01
CA LYS A 171 -9.44 8.56 -0.54
C LYS A 171 -8.43 9.18 0.45
N LEU A 172 -8.47 8.79 1.72
CA LEU A 172 -7.46 9.23 2.69
C LEU A 172 -6.17 8.43 2.49
N HIS A 173 -5.06 9.06 2.84
CA HIS A 173 -3.73 8.46 2.89
C HIS A 173 -3.02 8.93 4.17
N GLY A 174 -1.96 8.22 4.53
CA GLY A 174 -1.04 8.60 5.60
C GLY A 174 -1.70 9.00 6.91
N ALA A 175 -1.47 10.24 7.35
CA ALA A 175 -1.88 10.71 8.67
C ALA A 175 -3.39 10.63 8.91
N GLY A 176 -4.20 10.91 7.88
CA GLY A 176 -5.65 10.91 8.01
C GLY A 176 -6.23 9.50 8.19
N VAL A 177 -5.64 8.49 7.53
CA VAL A 177 -6.00 7.08 7.73
C VAL A 177 -5.52 6.59 9.09
N PHE A 178 -4.30 6.99 9.47
CA PHE A 178 -3.70 6.61 10.76
C PHE A 178 -4.54 7.09 11.94
N ASP A 179 -4.96 8.36 11.94
CA ASP A 179 -5.78 8.92 13.03
C ASP A 179 -7.16 8.25 13.09
N LEU A 180 -7.76 7.95 11.93
CA LEU A 180 -9.01 7.21 11.83
C LEU A 180 -8.84 5.77 12.38
N ALA A 181 -7.75 5.09 12.01
CA ALA A 181 -7.47 3.74 12.45
C ALA A 181 -7.25 3.67 13.96
N LEU A 182 -6.47 4.59 14.55
CA LEU A 182 -6.28 4.67 16.00
C LEU A 182 -7.62 4.76 16.73
N GLN A 183 -8.47 5.66 16.29
CA GLN A 183 -9.76 5.87 16.93
C GLN A 183 -10.69 4.65 16.81
N MET A 184 -10.65 3.95 15.67
CA MET A 184 -11.41 2.70 15.51
C MET A 184 -10.85 1.57 16.38
N LEU A 185 -9.53 1.50 16.56
CA LEU A 185 -8.86 0.50 17.39
C LEU A 185 -9.13 0.71 18.88
N GLU A 186 -9.25 1.96 19.35
CA GLU A 186 -9.68 2.29 20.73
C GLU A 186 -11.07 1.72 21.06
N HIS A 187 -11.89 1.48 20.03
CA HIS A 187 -13.24 0.97 20.14
C HIS A 187 -13.41 -0.42 19.51
N TRP A 188 -12.32 -1.16 19.30
CA TRP A 188 -12.32 -2.41 18.56
C TRP A 188 -13.34 -3.44 19.06
N ASP A 189 -13.45 -3.61 20.39
CA ASP A 189 -14.38 -4.57 21.00
C ASP A 189 -15.86 -4.24 20.75
N ALA A 190 -16.18 -2.97 20.48
CA ALA A 190 -17.53 -2.53 20.12
C ALA A 190 -17.83 -2.68 18.62
N LEU A 191 -16.85 -3.10 17.81
CA LEU A 191 -16.90 -3.20 16.36
C LEU A 191 -16.63 -4.65 15.89
N PRO A 192 -17.51 -5.61 16.25
CA PRO A 192 -17.26 -7.03 15.99
C PRO A 192 -17.28 -7.38 14.49
N GLY A 193 -18.07 -6.67 13.69
CA GLY A 193 -18.28 -6.97 12.27
C GLY A 193 -17.83 -5.85 11.33
N ILE A 194 -17.78 -6.19 10.04
CA ILE A 194 -17.40 -5.26 8.98
C ILE A 194 -18.39 -4.11 8.82
N THR A 195 -19.67 -4.36 9.09
CA THR A 195 -20.75 -3.35 9.01
C THR A 195 -20.57 -2.28 10.08
N GLU A 196 -20.41 -2.68 11.34
CA GLU A 196 -20.21 -1.75 12.45
C GLU A 196 -18.96 -0.90 12.25
N ARG A 197 -17.88 -1.50 11.73
CA ARG A 197 -16.64 -0.79 11.41
C ARG A 197 -16.85 0.27 10.34
N ARG A 198 -17.56 -0.06 9.25
CA ARG A 198 -17.85 0.87 8.15
C ARG A 198 -18.76 2.02 8.57
N ASP A 199 -19.80 1.70 9.34
CA ASP A 199 -20.74 2.69 9.88
C ASP A 199 -20.01 3.66 10.81
N TYR A 200 -19.15 3.13 11.69
CA TYR A 200 -18.37 3.96 12.60
C TYR A 200 -17.34 4.82 11.86
N ALA A 201 -16.62 4.27 10.88
CA ALA A 201 -15.71 5.03 10.04
C ALA A 201 -16.42 6.18 9.29
N THR A 202 -17.60 5.90 8.74
CA THR A 202 -18.43 6.90 8.06
C THR A 202 -18.90 7.99 9.02
N LEU A 203 -19.33 7.61 10.22
CA LEU A 203 -19.73 8.54 11.27
C LEU A 203 -18.56 9.45 11.67
N LEU A 204 -17.37 8.91 11.86
CA LEU A 204 -16.17 9.67 12.17
C LEU A 204 -15.81 10.65 11.06
N LEU A 205 -15.83 10.20 9.81
CA LEU A 205 -15.46 11.04 8.67
C LEU A 205 -16.45 12.19 8.43
N ASN A 206 -17.75 11.96 8.68
CA ASN A 206 -18.78 12.98 8.63
C ASN A 206 -18.77 13.92 9.85
N THR A 207 -18.10 13.53 10.93
CA THR A 207 -17.94 14.36 12.12
C THR A 207 -16.73 15.29 11.97
N PRO A 208 -16.86 16.59 12.28
CA PRO A 208 -15.73 17.51 12.31
C PRO A 208 -14.61 17.01 13.23
N VAL A 209 -13.35 17.14 12.82
CA VAL A 209 -12.17 16.60 13.54
C VAL A 209 -12.18 16.93 15.03
N ALA A 210 -12.50 18.17 15.40
CA ALA A 210 -12.54 18.63 16.79
C ALA A 210 -13.57 17.91 17.68
N LYS A 211 -14.57 17.25 17.08
CA LYS A 211 -15.61 16.51 17.79
C LYS A 211 -15.45 14.99 17.71
N ARG A 212 -14.48 14.50 16.92
CA ARG A 212 -14.32 13.06 16.69
C ARG A 212 -14.02 12.32 17.98
N ALA A 213 -13.18 12.86 18.87
CA ALA A 213 -12.81 12.22 20.14
C ALA A 213 -14.02 11.85 21.03
N ASP A 214 -15.13 12.57 20.92
CA ASP A 214 -16.34 12.30 21.70
C ASP A 214 -17.29 11.28 21.04
N VAL A 215 -17.02 10.91 19.77
CA VAL A 215 -17.87 10.02 18.99
C VAL A 215 -17.59 8.58 19.40
N LYS A 216 -18.56 7.99 20.10
CA LYS A 216 -18.55 6.56 20.42
C LYS A 216 -19.23 5.77 19.31
N PRO A 217 -18.79 4.53 19.04
CA PRO A 217 -19.53 3.66 18.15
C PRO A 217 -20.94 3.47 18.68
N ALA A 218 -21.90 3.35 17.76
CA ALA A 218 -23.20 2.83 18.15
C ALA A 218 -22.95 1.50 18.84
N LYS A 219 -23.55 1.28 20.03
CA LYS A 219 -23.50 -0.03 20.65
C LYS A 219 -23.86 -1.03 19.57
N PRO A 220 -23.07 -2.10 19.36
CA PRO A 220 -23.44 -3.15 18.43
C PRO A 220 -24.88 -3.45 18.78
N LYS A 221 -25.79 -3.26 17.81
CA LYS A 221 -27.15 -3.70 18.02
C LYS A 221 -26.96 -5.16 18.36
N THR A 222 -27.11 -5.49 19.63
CA THR A 222 -27.26 -6.87 20.02
C THR A 222 -28.50 -7.22 19.26
N THR A 223 -28.31 -7.83 18.11
CA THR A 223 -29.21 -8.86 17.71
C THR A 223 -29.10 -9.91 18.83
N LYS A 224 -29.80 -9.67 19.96
CA LYS A 224 -30.95 -10.54 20.19
C LYS A 224 -31.63 -10.51 18.86
N GLN A 225 -31.46 -11.56 18.06
CA GLN A 225 -32.05 -11.69 16.73
C GLN A 225 -33.29 -10.82 16.73
N LYS A 226 -33.25 -9.69 16.04
CA LYS A 226 -34.51 -9.10 15.64
C LYS A 226 -34.93 -10.10 14.60
N ASP A 227 -35.66 -11.12 15.06
CA ASP A 227 -36.91 -11.47 14.47
C ASP A 227 -37.40 -10.19 13.81
N VAL A 228 -37.29 -10.19 12.48
CA VAL A 228 -38.26 -9.48 11.69
C VAL A 228 -39.57 -9.87 12.36
N ALA A 229 -40.26 -8.90 12.93
CA ALA A 229 -41.65 -9.09 13.24
C ALA A 229 -42.35 -9.27 11.87
N GLU A 230 -42.15 -10.42 11.24
CA GLU A 230 -43.23 -11.10 10.56
C GLU A 230 -44.23 -11.35 11.67
N ASP A 231 -45.43 -10.80 11.51
CA ASP A 231 -46.52 -10.97 12.45
C ASP A 231 -46.49 -12.41 13.00
N PRO A 232 -46.61 -12.63 14.32
CA PRO A 232 -46.61 -13.99 14.89
C PRO A 232 -47.68 -14.88 14.23
N LYS A 233 -48.71 -14.26 13.67
CA LYS A 233 -49.74 -14.89 12.83
C LYS A 233 -49.23 -15.35 11.45
N ALA A 234 -48.33 -14.61 10.82
CA ALA A 234 -47.72 -14.96 9.55
C ALA A 234 -46.72 -16.12 9.70
N LEU A 235 -45.90 -16.10 10.75
CA LEU A 235 -44.99 -17.21 11.09
C LEU A 235 -45.78 -18.49 11.41
N PHE A 236 -46.87 -18.38 12.17
CA PHE A 236 -47.75 -19.51 12.44
C PHE A 236 -48.38 -20.06 11.15
N ALA A 237 -48.88 -19.19 10.27
CA ALA A 237 -49.47 -19.60 8.99
C ALA A 237 -48.44 -20.29 8.07
N LYS A 238 -47.19 -19.80 8.04
CA LYS A 238 -46.11 -20.40 7.26
C LYS A 238 -45.72 -21.78 7.81
N ALA A 239 -45.56 -21.90 9.13
CA ALA A 239 -45.31 -23.17 9.79
C ALA A 239 -46.48 -24.16 9.57
N GLU A 240 -47.73 -23.69 9.59
CA GLU A 240 -48.92 -24.51 9.37
C GLU A 240 -48.95 -25.07 7.96
N GLN A 241 -48.66 -24.23 6.96
CA GLN A 241 -48.59 -24.66 5.57
C GLN A 241 -47.49 -25.70 5.33
N LEU A 242 -46.31 -25.53 5.94
CA LEU A 242 -45.18 -26.45 5.79
C LEU A 242 -45.41 -27.79 6.50
N ILE A 243 -45.97 -27.77 7.71
CA ILE A 243 -46.33 -29.01 8.41
C ILE A 243 -47.47 -29.74 7.68
N LEU A 244 -48.44 -29.00 7.12
CA LEU A 244 -49.50 -29.58 6.31
C LEU A 244 -48.97 -30.17 4.99
N SER A 245 -48.01 -29.52 4.34
CA SER A 245 -47.40 -30.05 3.11
C SER A 245 -46.55 -31.28 3.37
N LEU A 246 -45.79 -31.34 4.47
CA LEU A 246 -45.09 -32.56 4.91
C LEU A 246 -46.05 -33.70 5.21
N ALA A 247 -47.13 -33.43 5.95
CA ALA A 247 -48.14 -34.43 6.30
C ALA A 247 -48.87 -34.98 5.07
N LYS A 248 -49.09 -34.15 4.04
CA LYS A 248 -49.70 -34.55 2.76
C LYS A 248 -48.70 -35.18 1.79
N GLY A 249 -47.42 -34.79 1.86
CA GLY A 249 -46.33 -35.22 0.98
C GLY A 249 -45.72 -36.58 1.33
N GLY A 250 -46.25 -37.28 2.33
CA GLY A 250 -45.76 -38.60 2.76
C GLY A 250 -44.78 -38.57 3.94
N TYR A 251 -44.32 -37.39 4.36
CA TYR A 251 -43.38 -37.17 5.47
C TYR A 251 -44.09 -36.98 6.81
N ARG A 252 -45.14 -37.79 7.08
CA ARG A 252 -45.97 -37.65 8.28
C ARG A 252 -45.19 -37.94 9.57
N SER A 253 -44.23 -38.87 9.53
CA SER A 253 -43.35 -39.18 10.66
C SER A 253 -42.44 -38.02 11.01
N GLU A 254 -41.89 -37.33 10.01
CA GLU A 254 -40.99 -36.18 10.20
C GLU A 254 -41.76 -34.97 10.72
N ALA A 255 -42.95 -34.70 10.20
CA ALA A 255 -43.83 -33.66 10.73
C ALA A 255 -44.16 -33.88 12.22
N VAL A 256 -44.39 -35.13 12.64
CA VAL A 256 -44.64 -35.48 14.04
C VAL A 256 -43.36 -35.37 14.89
N GLN A 257 -42.21 -35.75 14.33
CA GLN A 257 -40.92 -35.66 15.02
C GLN A 257 -40.54 -34.20 15.29
N ILE A 258 -40.69 -33.32 14.29
CA ILE A 258 -40.41 -31.89 14.44
C ILE A 258 -41.27 -31.28 15.55
N LEU A 259 -42.56 -31.62 15.61
CA LEU A 259 -43.42 -31.14 16.70
C LEU A 259 -43.02 -31.74 18.07
N ALA A 260 -42.65 -33.03 18.10
CA ALA A 260 -42.24 -33.71 19.33
C ALA A 260 -40.92 -33.16 19.90
N ASP A 261 -39.96 -32.79 19.05
CA ASP A 261 -38.69 -32.18 19.43
C ASP A 261 -38.91 -30.82 20.12
N HIS A 262 -40.01 -30.15 19.79
CA HIS A 262 -40.49 -28.92 20.44
C HIS A 262 -41.55 -29.16 21.53
N SER A 263 -41.64 -30.39 22.07
CA SER A 263 -42.57 -30.78 23.14
C SER A 263 -44.06 -30.50 22.85
N ALA A 264 -44.44 -30.42 21.57
CA ALA A 264 -45.80 -30.10 21.12
C ALA A 264 -46.42 -31.29 20.37
N LYS A 265 -47.74 -31.49 20.51
CA LYS A 265 -48.48 -32.48 19.70
C LYS A 265 -49.13 -31.85 18.48
N LYS A 266 -49.30 -30.53 18.50
CA LYS A 266 -49.90 -29.72 17.44
C LYS A 266 -49.12 -28.41 17.32
N LEU A 267 -49.10 -27.83 16.12
CA LEU A 267 -48.42 -26.56 15.88
C LEU A 267 -48.94 -25.42 16.80
N GLY A 268 -50.23 -25.44 17.17
CA GLY A 268 -50.83 -24.48 18.11
C GLY A 268 -50.30 -24.54 19.55
N GLU A 269 -49.56 -25.58 19.91
CA GLU A 269 -48.93 -25.75 21.23
C GLU A 269 -47.45 -25.33 21.22
N VAL A 270 -46.90 -25.02 20.03
CA VAL A 270 -45.52 -24.54 19.88
C VAL A 270 -45.46 -23.08 20.32
N ALA A 271 -44.51 -22.75 21.21
CA ALA A 271 -44.30 -21.38 21.63
C ALA A 271 -43.91 -20.50 20.43
N SER A 272 -44.35 -19.23 20.42
CA SER A 272 -44.10 -18.33 19.29
C SER A 272 -42.60 -18.12 19.01
N GLU A 273 -41.77 -18.29 20.03
CA GLU A 273 -40.30 -18.23 19.97
C GLU A 273 -39.68 -19.44 19.27
N ASP A 274 -40.37 -20.58 19.23
CA ASP A 274 -39.89 -21.83 18.63
C ASP A 274 -40.40 -22.03 17.18
N LEU A 275 -41.35 -21.20 16.73
CA LEU A 275 -41.90 -21.26 15.37
C LEU A 275 -40.84 -21.14 14.25
N PRO A 276 -39.81 -20.28 14.35
CA PRO A 276 -38.75 -20.21 13.33
C PRO A 276 -37.95 -21.51 13.23
N SER A 277 -37.71 -22.19 14.36
CA SER A 277 -37.02 -23.49 14.39
C SER A 277 -37.86 -24.59 13.73
N VAL A 278 -39.17 -24.60 13.99
CA VAL A 278 -40.11 -25.53 13.34
C VAL A 278 -40.18 -25.30 11.83
N ILE A 279 -40.18 -24.04 11.37
CA ILE A 279 -40.16 -23.71 9.94
C ILE A 279 -38.87 -24.21 9.28
N ALA A 280 -37.72 -23.94 9.88
CA ALA A 280 -36.43 -24.38 9.34
C ALA A 280 -36.30 -25.90 9.27
N ALA A 281 -36.77 -26.61 10.30
CA ALA A 281 -36.78 -28.07 10.31
C ALA A 281 -37.75 -28.65 9.27
N ALA A 282 -38.89 -28.00 9.05
CA ALA A 282 -39.87 -28.41 8.07
C ALA A 282 -39.43 -28.13 6.62
N GLU A 283 -38.80 -26.98 6.35
CA GLU A 283 -38.19 -26.68 5.05
C GLU A 283 -37.09 -27.70 4.72
N LYS A 284 -36.23 -28.02 5.69
CA LYS A 284 -35.19 -29.04 5.54
C LYS A 284 -35.74 -30.44 5.22
N ALA A 285 -36.81 -30.85 5.90
CA ALA A 285 -37.48 -32.13 5.64
C ALA A 285 -38.13 -32.21 4.24
N LEU A 286 -38.57 -31.07 3.70
CA LEU A 286 -39.12 -30.97 2.35
C LEU A 286 -38.06 -30.92 1.25
N GLU A 287 -36.88 -30.38 1.55
CA GLU A 287 -35.75 -30.31 0.61
C GLU A 287 -35.04 -31.66 0.45
N GLY A 288 -35.09 -32.53 1.47
CA GLY A 288 -34.55 -33.89 1.45
C GLY A 288 -33.04 -33.97 1.66
#